data_AF-A0AAP8LAD5-F1
#
_entry.id   AF-A0AAP8LAD5-F1
#
_cell.length_a   1.000
_cell.length_b   1.000
_cell.length_c   1.000
_cell.angle_alpha   90.00
_cell.angle_beta   90.00
_cell.angle_gamma   90.00
#
_symmetry.space_group_name_H-M   'P 1'
#
loop_
_entity.id
_entity.type
_entity.pdbx_description
1 polymer ?
#
loop_
_entity_poly.entity_id
_entity_poly.type
_entity_poly.pdbx_seq_one_letter_code
_entity_poly.pdbx_strand_id
1 'polypeptide(L)' 'LETMFSAMQNVVPSHLSDINLFDFKGIHHGSAVVDGGDLAFDREDIPMQPVGWQPEDSDDAAPAPERLNVLEIK' A
#
# COMPACT_ATOMS: atom_id res chain seq x y z
N LEU A 1 -18.63 11.48 -26.65
CA LEU A 1 -17.16 11.39 -26.91
C LEU A 1 -16.36 11.71 -25.65
N GLU A 2 -16.70 12.78 -24.94
CA GLU A 2 -16.05 13.20 -23.67
C GLU A 2 -15.97 12.10 -22.60
N THR A 3 -17.03 11.30 -22.46
CA THR A 3 -17.11 10.19 -21.50
C THR A 3 -16.12 9.07 -21.81
N MET A 4 -15.87 8.77 -23.10
CA MET A 4 -14.90 7.75 -23.50
C MET A 4 -13.46 8.24 -23.35
N PHE A 5 -13.20 9.51 -23.70
CA PHE A 5 -11.88 10.11 -23.49
C PHE A 5 -11.52 10.23 -22.01
N SER A 6 -12.50 10.48 -21.13
CA SER A 6 -12.27 10.52 -19.68
C SER A 6 -11.98 9.15 -19.09
N ALA A 7 -12.71 8.12 -19.52
CA ALA A 7 -12.50 6.74 -19.06
C ALA A 7 -11.08 6.23 -19.36
N MET A 8 -10.49 6.63 -20.49
CA MET A 8 -9.17 6.17 -20.92
C MET A 8 -7.98 6.86 -20.21
N GLN A 9 -8.21 7.96 -19.50
CA GLN A 9 -7.11 8.75 -18.91
C GLN A 9 -6.36 8.03 -17.79
N ASN A 10 -6.99 7.08 -17.12
CA ASN A 10 -6.44 6.41 -15.93
C ASN A 10 -6.27 4.89 -16.11
N VAL A 11 -6.24 4.40 -17.36
CA VAL A 11 -6.15 2.97 -17.65
C VAL A 11 -4.69 2.58 -17.84
N VAL A 12 -4.14 1.73 -16.96
CA VAL A 12 -2.80 1.14 -17.19
C VAL A 12 -2.90 -0.10 -18.09
N PRO A 13 -1.86 -0.44 -18.89
CA PRO A 13 -1.93 -1.52 -19.88
C PRO A 13 -2.39 -2.89 -19.35
N SER A 14 -2.15 -3.17 -18.07
CA SER A 14 -2.66 -4.39 -17.41
C SER A 14 -4.19 -4.48 -17.39
N HIS A 15 -4.91 -3.37 -17.24
CA HIS A 15 -6.39 -3.34 -17.28
C HIS A 15 -6.97 -3.70 -18.65
N LEU A 16 -6.21 -3.45 -19.72
CA LEU A 16 -6.63 -3.80 -21.08
C LEU A 16 -6.16 -5.20 -21.50
N SER A 17 -5.59 -5.98 -20.58
CA SER A 17 -5.09 -7.33 -20.84
C SER A 17 -4.10 -7.38 -22.01
N ASP A 18 -3.16 -6.43 -22.08
CA ASP A 18 -2.13 -6.42 -23.13
C ASP A 18 -1.15 -7.60 -22.97
N ILE A 19 -1.30 -8.59 -23.86
CA ILE A 19 -0.52 -9.82 -23.90
C ILE A 19 0.97 -9.62 -24.23
N ASN A 20 1.36 -8.45 -24.76
CA ASN A 20 2.77 -8.15 -25.03
C ASN A 20 3.49 -7.65 -23.78
N LEU A 21 2.78 -7.00 -22.87
CA LEU A 21 3.33 -6.53 -21.60
C LEU A 21 3.21 -7.58 -20.47
N PHE A 22 2.16 -8.40 -20.48
CA PHE A 22 1.90 -9.37 -19.42
C PHE A 22 1.45 -10.73 -19.99
N ASP A 23 2.13 -11.81 -19.60
CA ASP A 23 1.74 -13.18 -19.99
C ASP A 23 0.59 -13.70 -19.09
N PHE A 24 -0.64 -13.32 -19.44
CA PHE A 24 -1.84 -13.83 -18.75
C PHE A 24 -2.11 -15.31 -19.04
N LYS A 25 -1.58 -15.86 -20.14
CA LYS A 25 -1.85 -17.23 -20.58
C LYS A 25 -1.04 -18.26 -19.79
N GLY A 26 0.17 -17.87 -19.36
CA GLY A 26 1.04 -18.67 -18.50
C GLY A 26 0.70 -18.62 -17.02
N ILE A 27 -0.35 -17.89 -16.61
CA ILE A 27 -0.76 -17.83 -15.20
C ILE A 27 -1.37 -19.18 -14.81
N HIS A 28 -0.79 -19.81 -13.80
CA HIS A 28 -1.23 -21.08 -13.24
C HIS A 28 -1.63 -20.92 -11.78
N HIS A 29 -2.58 -21.73 -11.32
CA HIS A 29 -2.96 -21.75 -9.91
C HIS A 29 -1.74 -22.11 -9.05
N GLY A 30 -1.38 -21.25 -8.10
CA GLY A 30 -0.19 -21.41 -7.26
C GLY A 30 1.11 -20.88 -7.86
N SER A 31 1.09 -20.19 -9.00
CA SER A 31 2.26 -19.42 -9.47
C SER A 31 2.65 -18.38 -8.43
N ALA A 32 3.96 -18.09 -8.32
CA ALA A 32 4.45 -17.01 -7.47
C ALA A 32 3.67 -15.73 -7.76
N VAL A 33 3.20 -15.07 -6.70
CA VAL A 33 2.45 -13.83 -6.81
C VAL A 33 3.36 -12.80 -7.48
N VAL A 34 3.03 -12.43 -8.72
CA VAL A 34 3.75 -11.40 -9.47
C VAL A 34 3.42 -10.08 -8.80
N ASP A 35 4.44 -9.40 -8.28
CA ASP A 35 4.32 -8.06 -7.70
C ASP A 35 3.32 -7.95 -6.52
N GLY A 36 3.32 -8.92 -5.61
CA GLY A 36 2.52 -8.85 -4.38
C GLY A 36 1.02 -9.12 -4.53
N GLY A 37 0.45 -9.10 -5.75
CA GLY A 37 -0.91 -9.56 -6.01
C GLY A 37 -1.98 -8.55 -5.58
N ASP A 38 -3.14 -9.05 -5.15
CA ASP A 38 -4.25 -8.19 -4.69
C ASP A 38 -4.08 -7.81 -3.22
N LEU A 39 -3.22 -6.83 -2.95
CA LEU A 39 -2.97 -6.30 -1.60
C LEU A 39 -4.14 -5.48 -1.04
N ALA A 40 -5.18 -5.20 -1.82
CA ALA A 40 -6.24 -4.27 -1.41
C ALA A 40 -7.01 -4.74 -0.16
N PHE A 41 -6.93 -6.05 0.14
CA PHE A 41 -7.58 -6.66 1.29
C PHE A 41 -6.61 -7.37 2.24
N ASP A 42 -5.30 -7.24 2.02
CA ASP A 42 -4.30 -7.79 2.93
C ASP A 42 -4.33 -7.01 4.26
N ARG A 43 -4.11 -7.72 5.37
CA ARG A 43 -4.01 -7.06 6.67
C ARG A 43 -2.71 -6.26 6.72
N GLU A 44 -2.82 -5.00 7.12
CA GLU A 44 -1.67 -4.16 7.41
C GLU A 44 -0.88 -4.76 8.59
N ASP A 45 0.43 -4.94 8.41
CA ASP A 45 1.35 -5.35 9.48
C ASP A 45 1.65 -4.12 10.35
N ILE A 46 0.79 -3.88 11.33
CA ILE A 46 0.96 -2.79 12.29
C ILE A 46 2.01 -3.23 13.31
N PRO A 47 3.13 -2.50 13.48
CA PRO A 47 4.12 -2.84 14.49
C PRO A 47 3.47 -2.81 15.88
N MET A 48 3.69 -3.86 16.67
CA MET A 48 3.16 -3.97 18.04
C MET A 48 3.57 -2.78 18.92
N GLN A 49 4.69 -2.15 18.58
CA GLN A 49 5.17 -0.93 19.20
C GLN A 49 5.12 0.22 18.20
N PRO A 50 4.40 1.32 18.51
CA PRO A 50 4.37 2.48 17.64
C PRO A 50 5.75 3.12 17.56
N VAL A 51 6.08 3.67 16.39
CA VAL A 51 7.32 4.43 16.17
C VAL A 51 7.42 5.56 17.20
N GLY A 52 8.52 5.58 17.97
CA GLY A 52 8.73 6.56 19.03
C GLY A 52 8.22 6.17 20.42
N TRP A 53 7.72 4.94 20.62
CA TRP A 53 7.50 4.41 21.98
C TRP A 53 8.85 4.18 22.67
N GLN A 54 9.11 4.92 23.73
CA GLN A 54 10.26 4.71 24.62
C GLN A 54 9.73 4.30 25.99
N PRO A 55 10.21 3.20 26.59
CA PRO A 55 9.88 2.89 27.98
C PRO A 55 10.42 4.01 28.87
N GLU A 56 9.59 4.47 29.80
CA GLU A 56 9.85 5.61 30.68
C GLU A 56 11.12 5.50 31.54
N ASP A 57 11.70 4.31 31.64
CA ASP A 57 12.93 4.01 32.40
C ASP A 57 14.21 4.01 31.54
N SER A 58 14.17 4.50 30.31
CA SER A 58 15.35 4.58 29.43
C SER A 58 16.20 5.81 29.76
N ASP A 59 17.31 5.63 30.47
CA ASP A 59 18.28 6.69 30.84
C ASP A 59 19.06 7.30 29.65
N ASP A 60 18.69 6.99 28.40
CA ASP A 60 19.29 7.57 27.19
C ASP A 60 18.40 8.69 26.63
N ALA A 61 18.69 9.93 27.04
CA ALA A 61 17.98 11.13 26.61
C ALA A 61 18.28 11.49 25.15
N ALA A 62 17.75 10.72 24.20
CA ALA A 62 17.56 11.17 22.83
C ALA A 62 16.40 12.18 22.77
N PRO A 63 16.46 13.22 21.92
CA PRO A 63 15.41 14.23 21.81
C PRO A 63 14.07 13.54 21.52
N ALA A 64 13.08 13.77 22.40
CA ALA A 64 11.78 13.13 22.31
C ALA A 64 11.15 13.35 20.93
N PRO A 65 10.66 12.29 20.25
CA PRO A 65 9.93 12.47 19.00
C PRO A 65 8.70 13.33 19.26
N GLU A 66 8.51 14.37 18.44
CA GLU A 66 7.37 15.29 18.54
C GLU A 66 6.06 14.49 18.57
N ARG A 67 5.36 14.53 19.71
CA ARG A 67 4.09 13.82 19.89
C ARG A 67 3.05 14.48 18.99
N LEU A 68 2.45 13.71 18.09
CA LEU A 68 1.40 14.20 17.20
C LEU A 68 0.17 14.62 18.01
N ASN A 69 -0.28 15.87 17.82
CA ASN A 69 -1.49 16.38 18.46
C ASN A 69 -2.72 15.79 17.79
N VAL A 70 -3.54 15.06 18.55
CA VAL A 70 -4.86 14.60 18.10
C VAL A 70 -5.85 15.74 18.26
N LEU A 71 -6.39 16.24 17.15
CA LEU A 71 -7.49 17.21 17.13
C LEU A 71 -8.81 16.45 16.94
N GLU A 72 -9.70 16.50 17.92
CA GLU A 72 -11.07 16.01 17.78
C GLU A 72 -11.88 17.02 16.96
N ILE A 73 -12.26 16.66 15.74
CA ILE A 73 -13.17 17.45 14.92
C ILE A 73 -14.60 17.00 15.25
N LYS A 74 -15.42 17.93 15.75
CA LYS A 74 -16.83 17.75 16.07
C LYS A 74 -17.73 18.16 14.91
#